data_AF-A0A6N3AYG8-F1
#
_entry.id   AF-A0A6N3AYG8-F1
#
_cell.length_a   1.000
_cell.length_b   1.000
_cell.length_c   1.000
_cell.angle_alpha   90.00
_cell.angle_beta   90.00
_cell.angle_gamma   90.00
#
_symmetry.space_group_name_H-M   'P 1'
#
loop_
_entity.id
_entity.type
_entity.pdbx_description
1 polymer ?
#
loop_
_entity_poly.entity_id
_entity_poly.type
_entity_poly.pdbx_seq_one_letter_code
_entity_poly.pdbx_strand_id
1 'polypeptide(L)' 'MTVMEEVINGCKDAGVDACYLVGGAPLTPVFSEKIGATYAAEASQAVETAKQMVTA' A
#
# COMPACT_ATOMS: atom_id res chain seq x y z
N MET A 1 -9.37 -13.04 2.28
CA MET A 1 -9.02 -12.16 3.42
C MET A 1 -8.71 -10.79 2.86
N THR A 2 -9.62 -9.84 3.05
CA THR A 2 -9.54 -8.45 2.56
C THR A 2 -9.15 -7.48 3.68
N VAL A 3 -8.40 -7.95 4.67
CA VAL A 3 -8.05 -7.17 5.87
C VAL A 3 -7.27 -5.89 5.50
N MET A 4 -6.47 -5.93 4.44
CA MET A 4 -5.74 -4.74 3.97
C MET A 4 -6.68 -3.62 3.52
N GLU A 5 -7.78 -3.94 2.85
CA GLU A 5 -8.77 -2.95 2.40
C GLU A 5 -9.49 -2.33 3.61
N GLU A 6 -9.87 -3.15 4.58
CA GLU A 6 -10.50 -2.69 5.83
C GLU A 6 -9.58 -1.77 6.64
N VAL A 7 -8.29 -2.11 6.75
CA VAL A 7 -7.32 -1.28 7.46
C VAL A 7 -7.11 0.07 6.77
N ILE A 8 -6.92 0.07 5.44
CA ILE A 8 -6.72 1.31 4.69
C ILE A 8 -7.96 2.20 4.77
N ASN A 9 -9.15 1.63 4.63
CA ASN A 9 -10.39 2.39 4.76
C ASN A 9 -10.54 2.96 6.18
N GLY A 10 -10.25 2.17 7.22
CA GLY A 10 -10.24 2.65 8.60
C GLY A 10 -9.26 3.80 8.84
N CYS A 11 -8.06 3.76 8.23
CA CYS A 11 -7.11 4.86 8.30
C CYS A 11 -7.65 6.13 7.60
N LYS A 12 -8.25 5.99 6.41
CA LYS A 12 -8.87 7.10 5.69
C LYS A 12 -10.03 7.72 6.47
N ASP A 13 -10.91 6.88 7.03
CA ASP A 13 -12.05 7.31 7.85
C ASP A 13 -11.61 8.04 9.12
N ALA A 14 -10.47 7.64 9.69
CA ALA A 14 -9.84 8.31 10.83
C ALA A 14 -9.08 9.60 10.46
N GLY A 15 -9.02 9.98 9.17
CA GLY A 15 -8.30 11.15 8.70
C GLY A 15 -6.78 11.01 8.73
N VAL A 16 -6.26 9.78 8.69
CA VAL A 16 -4.81 9.53 8.62
C VAL A 16 -4.31 9.87 7.22
N ASP A 17 -3.56 10.96 7.11
CA ASP A 17 -2.85 11.34 5.90
C ASP A 17 -1.53 10.57 5.81
N ALA A 18 -1.58 9.41 5.17
CA ALA A 18 -0.44 8.53 5.00
C ALA A 18 -0.46 7.87 3.62
N CYS A 19 0.73 7.62 3.08
CA CYS A 19 0.89 6.79 1.91
C CYS A 19 0.89 5.30 2.32
N TYR A 20 0.13 4.46 1.62
CA TYR A 20 0.01 3.03 1.91
C TYR A 20 0.88 2.21 0.95
N LEU A 21 1.74 1.35 1.50
CA LEU A 21 2.56 0.40 0.74
C LEU A 21 2.14 -1.02 1.10
N VAL A 22 1.80 -1.84 0.12
CA VAL A 22 1.37 -3.23 0.30
C VAL A 22 2.21 -4.18 -0.57
N GLY A 23 2.40 -5.41 -0.10
CA GLY A 23 3.16 -6.42 -0.81
C GLY A 23 2.85 -7.83 -0.34
N GLY A 24 3.29 -8.83 -1.10
CA GLY A 24 3.11 -10.26 -0.80
C GLY A 24 2.69 -11.07 -2.01
N ALA A 25 3.06 -12.35 -2.02
CA ALA A 25 2.87 -13.26 -3.15
C ALA A 25 1.43 -13.35 -3.75
N PRO A 26 0.33 -13.23 -2.98
CA PRO A 26 -1.02 -13.28 -3.56
C PRO A 26 -1.55 -11.93 -4.05
N LEU A 27 -0.83 -10.82 -3.83
CA LEU A 27 -1.28 -9.48 -4.20
C LEU A 27 -0.90 -9.13 -5.64
N THR A 28 -1.74 -8.31 -6.27
CA THR A 28 -1.49 -7.79 -7.62
C THR A 28 -1.42 -6.27 -7.59
N PRO A 29 -0.72 -5.65 -8.57
CA PRO A 29 -0.74 -4.20 -8.74
C PRO A 29 -2.17 -3.65 -8.84
N VAL A 30 -3.04 -4.32 -9.61
CA VAL A 30 -4.44 -3.91 -9.84
C VAL A 30 -5.24 -3.87 -8.55
N PHE A 31 -5.09 -4.88 -7.67
CA PHE A 31 -5.79 -4.87 -6.39
C PHE A 31 -5.25 -3.78 -5.45
N SER A 32 -3.94 -3.57 -5.45
CA SER A 32 -3.29 -2.55 -4.61
C SER A 32 -3.75 -1.14 -4.99
N GLU A 33 -3.82 -0.84 -6.29
CA GLU A 33 -4.35 0.43 -6.78
C GLU A 33 -5.83 0.61 -6.40
N LYS A 34 -6.65 -0.44 -6.54
CA LYS A 34 -8.07 -0.40 -6.16
C LYS A 34 -8.28 0.01 -4.70
N ILE A 35 -7.44 -0.45 -3.78
CA ILE A 35 -7.54 -0.10 -2.35
C ILE A 35 -6.83 1.21 -2.01
N GLY A 36 -6.17 1.86 -2.98
CA GLY A 36 -5.44 3.11 -2.81
C GLY A 36 -4.08 2.92 -2.14
N ALA A 37 -3.39 1.83 -2.46
CA ALA A 37 -2.04 1.53 -1.99
C ALA A 37 -1.07 1.32 -3.16
N THR A 38 0.19 1.65 -2.93
CA THR A 38 1.29 1.31 -3.83
C THR A 38 1.70 -0.14 -3.62
N TYR A 39 1.96 -0.87 -4.71
CA TYR A 39 2.40 -2.26 -4.66
C TYR A 39 3.93 -2.39 -4.66
N ALA A 40 4.47 -3.25 -3.81
CA ALA A 40 5.84 -3.75 -3.88
C ALA A 40 5.84 -5.29 -4.02
N ALA A 41 6.48 -5.80 -5.06
CA ALA A 41 6.47 -7.24 -5.34
C ALA A 41 7.39 -8.04 -4.40
N GLU A 42 8.48 -7.43 -3.96
CA GLU A 42 9.48 -8.05 -3.11
C GLU A 42 10.08 -7.05 -2.11
N ALA A 43 10.73 -7.57 -1.06
CA ALA A 43 11.28 -6.75 0.00
C ALA A 43 12.37 -5.78 -0.50
N SER A 44 13.14 -6.16 -1.51
CA SER A 44 14.19 -5.31 -2.10
C SER A 44 13.59 -4.05 -2.76
N GLN A 45 12.48 -4.23 -3.49
CA GLN A 45 11.77 -3.15 -4.16
C GLN A 45 11.02 -2.25 -3.18
N ALA A 46 10.50 -2.80 -2.07
CA ALA A 46 9.74 -2.04 -1.08
C ALA A 46 10.52 -0.83 -0.54
N VAL A 47 11.83 -0.96 -0.35
CA VAL A 47 12.69 0.13 0.12
C VAL A 47 12.79 1.26 -0.90
N GLU A 48 13.01 0.93 -2.18
CA GLU A 48 13.11 1.93 -3.24
C GLU A 48 11.76 2.63 -3.49
N THR A 49 10.65 1.87 -3.46
CA THR A 49 9.30 2.42 -3.56
C THR A 49 8.99 3.36 -2.39
N ALA A 50 9.32 2.96 -1.16
CA ALA A 50 9.10 3.81 0.02
C ALA A 50 9.89 5.12 -0.07
N LYS A 51 11.14 5.09 -0.57
CA LYS A 51 11.93 6.30 -0.80
C LYS A 51 11.23 7.26 -1.76
N GLN A 52 10.70 6.77 -2.87
CA GLN A 52 9.98 7.59 -3.86
C GLN A 52 8.71 8.23 -3.30
N MET A 53 8.05 7.57 -2.34
CA MET A 53 6.81 8.06 -1.72
C MET A 53 7.04 9.20 -0.71
N VAL A 54 8.23 9.30 -0.11
CA VAL A 54 8.54 10.32 0.92
C VAL A 54 9.30 11.54 0.38
N THR A 55 9.86 11.45 -0.84
CA THR A 55 10.57 12.56 -1.50
C THR A 55 9.74 13.30 -2.54
N ALA A 56 8.49 12.89 -2.78
CA ALA A 56 7.56 13.51 -3.71
C ALA A 56 6.88 14.76 -3.12
#